data_AF-I3YGW2-F1
#
_entry.id   AF-I3YGW2-F1
#
_cell.length_a   1.000
_cell.length_b   1.000
_cell.length_c   1.000
_cell.angle_alpha   90.00
_cell.angle_beta   90.00
_cell.angle_gamma   90.00
#
_symmetry.space_group_name_H-M   'P 1'
#
loop_
_entity.id
_entity.type
_entity.pdbx_description
1 polymer ?
#
loop_
_entity_poly.entity_id
_entity_poly.type
_entity_poly.pdbx_seq_one_letter_code
_entity_poly.pdbx_strand_id
1 'polypeptide(L)'
;MQRFPIFTRTLTPLGTVNPHRFVRADGAQAGANDIPLGISPPDIQERYAATLLGDEILEAGEAFSAGELLAPNADGKGIRAATGYAIAMDDATAAGDLITVMLLQPGSPRPVYVSANGAINPTGVVLVTGGTGLAGLTLRAPLPDEQVTIRVNTLTSGSVVLTAAAGITLGGTHNTATFDAIGEELILAYQDDATWDVLKNTGSVALTTV
;
A
#
# COMPACT_ATOMS: atom_id res chain seq x y z
N MET A 1 -25.57 -12.03 1.00
CA MET A 1 -24.46 -11.15 0.59
C MET A 1 -25.03 -9.80 0.26
N GLN A 2 -24.45 -8.75 0.84
CA GLN A 2 -24.92 -7.37 0.74
C GLN A 2 -24.08 -6.64 -0.31
N ARG A 3 -24.74 -5.88 -1.20
CA ARG A 3 -24.09 -5.10 -2.26
C ARG A 3 -24.77 -3.74 -2.33
N PHE A 4 -24.06 -2.68 -1.97
CA PHE A 4 -24.58 -1.31 -1.98
C PHE A 4 -23.57 -0.38 -2.68
N PRO A 5 -23.61 -0.33 -4.02
CA PRO A 5 -22.75 0.57 -4.77
C PRO A 5 -23.24 2.01 -4.59
N ILE A 6 -22.38 2.87 -4.07
CA ILE A 6 -22.69 4.29 -3.81
C ILE A 6 -22.33 5.13 -5.04
N PHE A 7 -21.19 4.82 -5.67
CA PHE A 7 -20.75 5.50 -6.88
C PHE A 7 -20.34 4.47 -7.92
N THR A 8 -20.94 4.56 -9.10
CA THR A 8 -20.67 3.67 -10.23
C THR A 8 -20.30 4.48 -11.47
N ARG A 9 -19.48 3.89 -12.33
CA ARG A 9 -19.12 4.44 -13.63
C ARG A 9 -19.37 3.41 -14.72
N THR A 10 -20.10 3.81 -15.75
CA THR A 10 -20.30 2.97 -16.93
C THR A 10 -19.03 2.92 -17.77
N LEU A 11 -18.55 1.71 -18.06
CA LEU A 11 -17.38 1.44 -18.90
C LEU A 11 -17.80 0.55 -20.08
N THR A 12 -17.00 0.61 -21.16
CA THR A 12 -17.09 -0.32 -22.28
C THR A 12 -16.00 -1.37 -22.09
N PRO A 13 -16.31 -2.68 -22.12
CA PRO A 13 -15.29 -3.72 -21.96
C PRO A 13 -14.18 -3.60 -23.00
N LEU A 14 -12.94 -3.60 -22.54
CA LEU A 14 -11.76 -3.75 -23.37
C LEU A 14 -11.22 -5.17 -23.15
N GLY A 15 -11.49 -6.06 -24.10
CA GLY A 15 -11.20 -7.49 -23.98
C GLY A 15 -12.21 -8.23 -23.10
N THR A 16 -11.83 -9.43 -22.64
CA THR A 16 -12.67 -10.23 -21.75
C THR A 16 -12.62 -9.67 -20.33
N VAL A 17 -13.77 -9.28 -19.81
CA VAL A 17 -13.95 -8.90 -18.41
C VAL A 17 -14.89 -9.92 -17.78
N ASN A 18 -14.42 -10.59 -16.72
CA ASN A 18 -15.25 -11.51 -15.96
C ASN A 18 -16.01 -10.77 -14.84
N PRO A 19 -17.17 -11.27 -14.40
CA PRO A 19 -17.90 -10.70 -13.27
C PRO A 19 -17.09 -10.82 -11.98
N HIS A 20 -17.34 -9.90 -11.03
CA HIS A 20 -16.69 -9.91 -9.71
C HIS A 20 -15.17 -9.84 -9.78
N ARG A 21 -14.64 -8.97 -10.64
CA ARG A 21 -13.21 -8.73 -10.84
C ARG A 21 -12.86 -7.28 -10.65
N PHE A 22 -11.63 -7.03 -10.24
CA PHE A 22 -11.04 -5.72 -10.37
C PHE A 22 -10.98 -5.29 -11.84
N VAL A 23 -11.32 -4.03 -12.10
CA VAL A 23 -11.33 -3.43 -13.44
C VAL A 23 -10.57 -2.12 -13.46
N ARG A 24 -9.98 -1.80 -14.59
CA ARG A 24 -9.23 -0.56 -14.83
C ARG A 24 -10.11 0.53 -15.44
N ALA A 25 -9.59 1.75 -15.47
CA ALA A 25 -10.28 2.91 -16.01
C ALA A 25 -10.49 2.87 -17.54
N ASP A 26 -9.71 2.07 -18.26
CA ASP A 26 -9.85 1.82 -19.70
C ASP A 26 -10.95 0.82 -20.06
N GLY A 27 -11.58 0.19 -19.05
CA GLY A 27 -12.60 -0.84 -19.24
C GLY A 27 -12.07 -2.26 -19.36
N ALA A 28 -10.77 -2.48 -19.17
CA ALA A 28 -10.18 -3.83 -19.11
C ALA A 28 -10.26 -4.40 -17.68
N GLN A 29 -10.19 -5.73 -17.58
CA GLN A 29 -9.94 -6.41 -16.31
C GLN A 29 -8.53 -6.04 -15.81
N ALA A 30 -8.39 -5.76 -14.52
CA ALA A 30 -7.09 -5.46 -13.91
C ALA A 30 -6.26 -6.73 -13.76
N GLY A 31 -4.99 -6.66 -14.15
CA GLY A 31 -4.00 -7.71 -13.91
C GLY A 31 -3.21 -7.49 -12.62
N ALA A 32 -2.21 -8.35 -12.39
CA ALA A 32 -1.30 -8.20 -11.25
C ALA A 32 -0.54 -6.87 -11.35
N ASN A 33 -0.48 -6.14 -10.23
CA ASN A 33 0.16 -4.82 -10.10
C ASN A 33 -0.53 -3.66 -10.85
N ASP A 34 -1.64 -3.91 -11.55
CA ASP A 34 -2.43 -2.82 -12.11
C ASP A 34 -3.14 -2.04 -10.99
N ILE A 35 -3.42 -0.76 -11.25
CA ILE A 35 -4.24 0.08 -10.36
C ILE A 35 -5.71 -0.10 -10.80
N PRO A 36 -6.55 -0.80 -10.01
CA PRO A 36 -7.96 -0.91 -10.32
C PRO A 36 -8.69 0.40 -10.04
N LEU A 37 -9.65 0.71 -10.91
CA LEU A 37 -10.62 1.78 -10.70
C LEU A 37 -11.77 1.32 -9.79
N GLY A 38 -12.15 0.04 -9.89
CA GLY A 38 -13.31 -0.50 -9.21
C GLY A 38 -13.48 -1.99 -9.43
N ILE A 39 -14.69 -2.50 -9.18
CA ILE A 39 -15.05 -3.91 -9.36
C ILE A 39 -16.18 -4.06 -10.41
N SER A 40 -16.10 -5.10 -11.24
CA SER A 40 -17.12 -5.44 -12.23
C SER A 40 -18.39 -6.02 -11.59
N PRO A 41 -19.57 -5.70 -12.13
CA PRO A 41 -20.85 -6.24 -11.66
C PRO A 41 -21.01 -7.72 -12.08
N PRO A 42 -22.04 -8.42 -11.54
CA PRO A 42 -22.40 -9.77 -12.02
C PRO A 42 -22.82 -9.79 -13.49
N ASP A 43 -23.45 -8.72 -13.97
CA ASP A 43 -23.99 -8.62 -15.33
C ASP A 43 -23.06 -7.78 -16.21
N ILE A 44 -22.23 -8.43 -17.02
CA ILE A 44 -21.36 -7.78 -17.99
C ILE A 44 -21.97 -7.96 -19.39
N GLN A 45 -22.23 -6.84 -20.05
CA GLN A 45 -22.72 -6.80 -21.44
C GLN A 45 -21.80 -5.91 -22.29
N GLU A 46 -22.33 -5.31 -23.36
CA GLU A 46 -21.62 -4.33 -24.19
C GLU A 46 -21.13 -3.11 -23.40
N ARG A 47 -21.75 -2.84 -22.24
CA ARG A 47 -21.32 -1.90 -21.22
C ARG A 47 -21.56 -2.50 -19.85
N TYR A 48 -20.79 -2.07 -18.87
CA TYR A 48 -20.97 -2.48 -17.48
C TYR A 48 -20.76 -1.32 -16.52
N ALA A 49 -21.44 -1.35 -15.38
CA ALA A 49 -21.32 -0.36 -14.32
C ALA A 49 -20.28 -0.83 -13.30
N ALA A 50 -19.06 -0.33 -13.41
CA ALA A 50 -18.01 -0.57 -12.42
C ALA A 50 -18.35 0.19 -11.13
N THR A 51 -18.28 -0.48 -9.99
CA THR A 51 -18.46 0.16 -8.68
C THR A 51 -17.13 0.77 -8.23
N LEU A 52 -17.14 2.06 -7.91
CA LEU A 52 -15.96 2.85 -7.50
C LEU A 52 -15.97 3.17 -6.00
N LEU A 53 -17.15 3.19 -5.37
CA LEU A 53 -17.31 3.44 -3.94
C LEU A 53 -18.49 2.65 -3.39
N GLY A 54 -18.33 2.13 -2.18
CA GLY A 54 -19.32 1.30 -1.48
C GLY A 54 -18.86 -0.15 -1.34
N ASP A 55 -19.82 -1.02 -1.03
CA ASP A 55 -19.57 -2.45 -0.86
C ASP A 55 -19.93 -3.21 -2.13
N GLU A 56 -19.08 -4.15 -2.53
CA GLU A 56 -19.22 -4.93 -3.75
C GLU A 56 -18.80 -6.39 -3.54
N ILE A 57 -19.25 -7.27 -4.43
CA ILE A 57 -18.87 -8.68 -4.40
C ILE A 57 -17.62 -8.88 -5.28
N LEU A 58 -16.57 -9.43 -4.68
CA LEU A 58 -15.29 -9.76 -5.33
C LEU A 58 -15.05 -11.27 -5.28
N GLU A 59 -14.47 -11.83 -6.34
CA GLU A 59 -13.98 -13.22 -6.29
C GLU A 59 -12.58 -13.28 -5.67
N ALA A 60 -12.39 -14.17 -4.71
CA ALA A 60 -11.13 -14.45 -4.06
C ALA A 60 -10.16 -15.18 -4.98
N GLY A 61 -8.89 -14.78 -4.98
CA GLY A 61 -7.79 -15.43 -5.69
C GLY A 61 -7.00 -16.40 -4.81
N GLU A 62 -7.18 -16.35 -3.49
CA GLU A 62 -6.55 -17.21 -2.49
C GLU A 62 -7.40 -17.22 -1.20
N ALA A 63 -6.98 -18.00 -0.20
CA ALA A 63 -7.58 -17.95 1.14
C ALA A 63 -7.04 -16.77 1.95
N PHE A 64 -7.93 -16.06 2.64
CA PHE A 64 -7.62 -14.89 3.47
C PHE A 64 -8.72 -14.66 4.52
N SER A 65 -8.42 -13.83 5.51
CA SER A 65 -9.34 -13.46 6.59
C SER A 65 -9.96 -12.08 6.37
N ALA A 66 -11.13 -11.86 6.99
CA ALA A 66 -11.78 -10.57 7.04
C ALA A 66 -10.84 -9.50 7.63
N GLY A 67 -10.88 -8.29 7.08
CA GLY A 67 -10.02 -7.18 7.43
C GLY A 67 -8.70 -7.10 6.64
N GLU A 68 -8.33 -8.15 5.90
CA GLU A 68 -7.11 -8.11 5.08
C GLU A 68 -7.30 -7.22 3.83
N LEU A 69 -6.18 -6.61 3.42
CA LEU A 69 -6.10 -5.76 2.23
C LEU A 69 -5.94 -6.60 0.97
N LEU A 70 -6.72 -6.28 -0.05
CA LEU A 70 -6.77 -7.04 -1.29
C LEU A 70 -6.30 -6.24 -2.50
N ALA A 71 -5.52 -6.87 -3.37
CA ALA A 71 -5.10 -6.37 -4.68
C ALA A 71 -5.43 -7.39 -5.78
N PRO A 72 -5.51 -6.98 -7.07
CA PRO A 72 -5.75 -7.91 -8.16
C PRO A 72 -4.58 -8.87 -8.38
N ASN A 73 -4.89 -10.15 -8.59
CA ASN A 73 -3.96 -11.10 -9.21
C ASN A 73 -4.01 -11.00 -10.74
N ALA A 74 -3.31 -11.90 -11.45
CA ALA A 74 -3.28 -11.92 -12.91
C ALA A 74 -4.67 -12.03 -13.58
N ASP A 75 -5.65 -12.60 -12.87
CA ASP A 75 -7.02 -12.78 -13.35
C ASP A 75 -8.00 -11.77 -12.73
N GLY A 76 -7.52 -10.70 -12.09
CA GLY A 76 -8.34 -9.66 -11.46
C GLY A 76 -9.10 -10.11 -10.20
N LYS A 77 -8.75 -11.26 -9.62
CA LYS A 77 -9.29 -11.74 -8.34
C LYS A 77 -8.55 -11.11 -7.17
N GLY A 78 -9.20 -11.02 -6.01
CA GLY A 78 -8.59 -10.45 -4.80
C GLY A 78 -7.60 -11.40 -4.14
N ILE A 79 -6.36 -10.97 -3.97
CA ILE A 79 -5.32 -11.64 -3.16
C ILE A 79 -4.78 -10.68 -2.11
N ARG A 80 -4.20 -11.21 -1.03
CA ARG A 80 -3.62 -10.37 0.03
C ARG A 80 -2.46 -9.55 -0.52
N ALA A 81 -2.43 -8.29 -0.12
CA ALA A 81 -1.35 -7.39 -0.49
C ALA A 81 -1.03 -6.43 0.67
N ALA A 82 0.24 -6.04 0.76
CA ALA A 82 0.66 -4.98 1.68
C ALA A 82 -0.01 -3.64 1.34
N THR A 83 -0.29 -3.41 0.04
CA THR A 83 -1.03 -2.26 -0.46
C THR A 83 -2.24 -2.78 -1.25
N GLY A 84 -3.43 -2.60 -0.69
CA GLY A 84 -4.68 -3.06 -1.29
C GLY A 84 -5.61 -1.93 -1.75
N TYR A 85 -6.53 -2.29 -2.64
CA TYR A 85 -7.59 -1.47 -3.21
C TYR A 85 -8.98 -1.87 -2.71
N ALA A 86 -9.07 -2.90 -1.87
CA ALA A 86 -10.27 -3.28 -1.15
C ALA A 86 -9.92 -3.87 0.22
N ILE A 87 -10.85 -3.83 1.16
CA ILE A 87 -10.78 -4.54 2.46
C ILE A 87 -11.78 -5.68 2.43
N ALA A 88 -11.33 -6.89 2.79
CA ALA A 88 -12.22 -8.04 2.95
C ALA A 88 -13.20 -7.82 4.11
N MET A 89 -14.51 -7.99 3.88
CA MET A 89 -15.51 -7.98 4.94
C MET A 89 -15.88 -9.38 5.41
N ASP A 90 -15.65 -10.39 4.57
CA ASP A 90 -15.89 -11.81 4.84
C ASP A 90 -14.57 -12.60 4.69
N ASP A 91 -14.48 -13.75 5.36
CA ASP A 91 -13.37 -14.70 5.17
C ASP A 91 -13.50 -15.43 3.82
N ALA A 92 -12.37 -15.67 3.16
CA ALA A 92 -12.28 -16.56 2.00
C ALA A 92 -11.55 -17.85 2.36
N THR A 93 -12.18 -18.99 2.12
CA THR A 93 -11.61 -20.31 2.43
C THR A 93 -10.77 -20.86 1.30
N ALA A 94 -11.05 -20.46 0.06
CA ALA A 94 -10.33 -20.86 -1.13
C ALA A 94 -10.45 -19.82 -2.26
N ALA A 95 -9.61 -19.97 -3.28
CA ALA A 95 -9.76 -19.23 -4.53
C ALA A 95 -11.09 -19.60 -5.21
N GLY A 96 -11.80 -18.59 -5.72
CA GLY A 96 -13.13 -18.74 -6.31
C GLY A 96 -14.28 -18.37 -5.38
N ASP A 97 -14.02 -18.21 -4.07
CA ASP A 97 -15.05 -17.77 -3.13
C ASP A 97 -15.50 -16.33 -3.46
N LEU A 98 -16.82 -16.11 -3.50
CA LEU A 98 -17.39 -14.78 -3.66
C LEU A 98 -17.56 -14.15 -2.28
N ILE A 99 -16.88 -13.03 -2.05
CA ILE A 99 -16.84 -12.36 -0.76
C ILE A 99 -17.26 -10.89 -0.88
N THR A 100 -17.79 -10.33 0.21
CA THR A 100 -18.09 -8.91 0.28
C THR A 100 -16.81 -8.13 0.59
N VAL A 101 -16.57 -7.05 -0.16
CA VAL A 101 -15.47 -6.13 0.10
C VAL A 101 -15.94 -4.70 0.18
N MET A 102 -15.24 -3.91 1.01
CA MET A 102 -15.34 -2.46 0.96
C MET A 102 -14.28 -1.92 0.00
N LEU A 103 -14.71 -1.19 -1.03
CA LEU A 103 -13.80 -0.57 -1.99
C LEU A 103 -13.05 0.59 -1.36
N LEU A 104 -11.74 0.62 -1.64
CA LEU A 104 -10.86 1.68 -1.21
C LEU A 104 -10.46 2.53 -2.41
N GLN A 105 -10.57 3.86 -2.27
CA GLN A 105 -10.17 4.74 -3.36
C GLN A 105 -8.65 4.64 -3.65
N PRO A 106 -8.26 4.53 -4.92
CA PRO A 106 -6.86 4.57 -5.32
C PRO A 106 -6.29 5.96 -5.01
N GLY A 107 -5.11 6.00 -4.38
CA GLY A 107 -4.42 7.26 -4.05
C GLY A 107 -4.73 7.86 -2.68
N SER A 108 -5.55 7.22 -1.83
CA SER A 108 -5.51 7.56 -0.40
C SER A 108 -4.11 7.23 0.13
N PRO A 109 -3.33 8.19 0.66
CA PRO A 109 -2.04 7.90 1.27
C PRO A 109 -2.31 6.97 2.46
N ARG A 110 -1.97 5.70 2.30
CA ARG A 110 -2.07 4.71 3.36
C ARG A 110 -0.71 4.61 4.04
N PRO A 111 -0.68 4.46 5.37
CA PRO A 111 0.55 4.15 6.05
C PRO A 111 1.10 2.82 5.51
N VAL A 112 2.36 2.81 5.12
CA VAL A 112 3.09 1.58 4.83
C VAL A 112 3.51 0.97 6.16
N TYR A 113 3.05 -0.24 6.44
CA TYR A 113 3.42 -0.97 7.65
C TYR A 113 4.66 -1.82 7.40
N VAL A 114 5.68 -1.64 8.24
CA VAL A 114 6.97 -2.34 8.10
C VAL A 114 7.25 -3.15 9.36
N SER A 115 7.48 -4.45 9.19
CA SER A 115 7.76 -5.40 10.28
C SER A 115 8.99 -6.30 10.02
N ALA A 116 9.67 -6.11 8.88
CA ALA A 116 10.82 -6.87 8.45
C ALA A 116 11.81 -5.98 7.67
N ASN A 117 13.07 -6.42 7.55
CA ASN A 117 14.10 -5.72 6.79
C ASN A 117 13.78 -5.71 5.28
N GLY A 118 14.23 -4.68 4.58
CA GLY A 118 14.00 -4.50 3.15
C GLY A 118 13.85 -3.04 2.72
N ALA A 119 13.63 -2.84 1.44
CA ALA A 119 13.37 -1.50 0.89
C ALA A 119 12.00 -0.98 1.35
N ILE A 120 11.98 0.24 1.87
CA ILE A 120 10.74 0.94 2.19
C ILE A 120 10.27 1.78 1.00
N ASN A 121 8.98 1.75 0.72
CA ASN A 121 8.38 2.66 -0.25
C ASN A 121 8.03 3.99 0.47
N PRO A 122 8.61 5.15 0.10
CA PRO A 122 8.43 6.43 0.78
C PRO A 122 7.09 7.11 0.47
N THR A 123 5.98 6.38 0.47
CA THR A 123 4.67 6.98 0.20
C THR A 123 4.06 7.57 1.47
N GLY A 124 4.42 8.83 1.78
CA GLY A 124 3.74 9.68 2.77
C GLY A 124 4.02 9.32 4.23
N VAL A 125 3.55 8.15 4.69
CA VAL A 125 3.71 7.70 6.08
C VAL A 125 4.17 6.24 6.11
N VAL A 126 5.24 5.97 6.84
CA VAL A 126 5.78 4.64 7.13
C VAL A 126 5.65 4.42 8.63
N LEU A 127 4.88 3.40 9.01
CA LEU A 127 4.71 2.96 10.40
C LEU A 127 5.50 1.68 10.61
N VAL A 128 6.51 1.75 11.46
CA VAL A 128 7.24 0.56 11.89
C VAL A 128 6.41 -0.12 12.98
N THR A 129 5.94 -1.32 12.66
CA THR A 129 5.03 -2.10 13.51
C THR A 129 5.63 -3.48 13.74
N GLY A 130 6.23 -3.66 14.93
CA GLY A 130 6.83 -4.93 15.33
C GLY A 130 8.21 -5.18 14.72
N GLY A 131 8.96 -6.08 15.37
CA GLY A 131 10.32 -6.45 15.00
C GLY A 131 11.26 -6.50 16.21
N THR A 132 12.27 -7.37 16.14
CA THR A 132 13.41 -7.40 17.07
C THR A 132 14.61 -6.77 16.35
N GLY A 133 14.81 -5.47 16.51
CA GLY A 133 15.92 -4.75 15.89
C GLY A 133 15.95 -4.83 14.35
N LEU A 134 15.17 -3.98 13.68
CA LEU A 134 15.15 -3.92 12.20
C LEU A 134 16.36 -3.12 11.69
N ALA A 135 17.49 -3.79 11.46
CA ALA A 135 18.74 -3.14 11.10
C ALA A 135 19.02 -3.02 9.58
N GLY A 136 18.07 -3.44 8.73
CA GLY A 136 18.28 -3.55 7.27
C GLY A 136 17.20 -2.86 6.44
N LEU A 137 16.61 -1.77 6.94
CA LEU A 137 15.68 -0.98 6.15
C LEU A 137 16.44 -0.05 5.21
N THR A 138 16.01 0.04 3.95
CA THR A 138 16.63 0.93 2.97
C THR A 138 15.66 1.94 2.39
N LEU A 139 16.09 3.20 2.31
CA LEU A 139 15.34 4.29 1.68
C LEU A 139 15.97 4.66 0.34
N ARG A 140 15.15 4.70 -0.72
CA ARG A 140 15.62 5.11 -2.05
C ARG A 140 15.91 6.62 -2.14
N ALA A 141 16.47 7.03 -3.28
CA ALA A 141 16.58 8.44 -3.63
C ALA A 141 15.19 9.13 -3.64
N PRO A 142 15.12 10.40 -3.19
CA PRO A 142 13.87 11.16 -3.21
C PRO A 142 13.44 11.49 -4.64
N LEU A 143 12.14 11.60 -4.86
CA LEU A 143 11.57 12.14 -6.10
C LEU A 143 11.04 13.56 -5.88
N PRO A 144 10.96 14.41 -6.92
CA PRO A 144 10.39 15.75 -6.78
C PRO A 144 9.03 15.75 -6.09
N ASP A 145 8.84 16.71 -5.18
CA ASP A 145 7.64 16.90 -4.35
C ASP A 145 7.31 15.74 -3.38
N GLU A 146 8.25 14.83 -3.13
CA GLU A 146 8.06 13.72 -2.19
C GLU A 146 8.34 14.14 -0.74
N GLN A 147 7.49 13.69 0.19
CA GLN A 147 7.70 13.77 1.62
C GLN A 147 7.38 12.41 2.25
N VAL A 148 8.23 11.95 3.16
CA VAL A 148 8.03 10.70 3.91
C VAL A 148 8.13 10.97 5.41
N THR A 149 7.16 10.44 6.15
CA THR A 149 7.15 10.42 7.61
C THR A 149 7.44 9.00 8.06
N ILE A 150 8.55 8.75 8.73
CA ILE A 150 8.87 7.45 9.33
C ILE A 150 8.65 7.55 10.82
N ARG A 151 7.85 6.64 11.38
CA ARG A 151 7.55 6.61 12.82
C ARG A 151 7.58 5.20 13.36
N VAL A 152 8.18 5.05 14.54
CA VAL A 152 8.14 3.79 15.29
C VAL A 152 6.85 3.73 16.11
N ASN A 153 5.92 2.87 15.69
CA ASN A 153 4.63 2.70 16.38
C ASN A 153 4.69 1.63 17.46
N THR A 154 5.35 0.51 17.18
CA THR A 154 5.58 -0.56 18.17
C THR A 154 6.95 -1.19 17.95
N LEU A 155 7.64 -1.54 19.04
CA LEU A 155 8.96 -2.16 19.03
C LEU A 155 9.02 -3.20 20.15
N THR A 156 9.44 -4.42 19.83
CA THR A 156 9.52 -5.50 20.85
C THR A 156 10.84 -5.44 21.60
N SER A 157 11.95 -5.18 20.90
CA SER A 157 13.30 -4.92 21.43
C SER A 157 14.24 -4.47 20.31
N GLY A 158 15.42 -3.94 20.66
CA GLY A 158 16.43 -3.47 19.71
C GLY A 158 16.11 -2.10 19.12
N SER A 159 16.78 -1.74 18.03
CA SER A 159 16.64 -0.45 17.35
C SER A 159 16.20 -0.66 15.89
N VAL A 160 15.53 0.33 15.31
CA VAL A 160 15.25 0.37 13.87
C VAL A 160 16.34 1.21 13.21
N VAL A 161 17.04 0.64 12.24
CA VAL A 161 18.06 1.33 11.46
C VAL A 161 17.59 1.43 10.02
N LEU A 162 17.47 2.68 9.56
CA LEU A 162 17.17 3.02 8.18
C LEU A 162 18.42 3.57 7.52
N THR A 163 18.84 2.96 6.42
CA THR A 163 19.99 3.40 5.63
C THR A 163 19.51 3.94 4.28
N ALA A 164 19.96 5.12 3.89
CA ALA A 164 19.75 5.65 2.56
C ALA A 164 20.51 4.81 1.51
N ALA A 165 20.00 4.76 0.28
CA ALA A 165 20.70 4.11 -0.82
C ALA A 165 22.10 4.72 -1.05
N ALA A 166 22.99 3.97 -1.71
CA ALA A 166 24.35 4.43 -1.95
C ALA A 166 24.37 5.79 -2.68
N GLY A 167 25.12 6.75 -2.12
CA GLY A 167 25.22 8.11 -2.64
C GLY A 167 24.07 9.05 -2.23
N ILE A 168 23.11 8.58 -1.43
CA ILE A 168 21.99 9.37 -0.92
C ILE A 168 22.24 9.78 0.54
N THR A 169 21.84 11.00 0.90
CA THR A 169 21.97 11.52 2.26
C THR A 169 20.63 11.83 2.92
N LEU A 170 20.61 11.75 4.26
CA LEU A 170 19.52 12.09 5.17
C LEU A 170 19.85 13.39 5.91
N GLY A 171 19.93 14.49 5.18
CA GLY A 171 20.36 15.78 5.68
C GLY A 171 21.88 15.86 5.88
N GLY A 172 22.54 16.79 5.17
CA GLY A 172 23.99 16.97 5.27
C GLY A 172 24.75 15.73 4.78
N THR A 173 25.59 15.13 5.64
CA THR A 173 26.45 13.97 5.32
C THR A 173 25.97 12.65 5.91
N HIS A 174 24.82 12.64 6.60
CA HIS A 174 24.31 11.42 7.21
C HIS A 174 23.71 10.53 6.14
N ASN A 175 23.83 9.22 6.30
CA ASN A 175 23.20 8.21 5.43
C ASN A 175 22.39 7.19 6.24
N THR A 176 22.40 7.28 7.56
CA THR A 176 21.76 6.31 8.44
C THR A 176 20.99 7.02 9.55
N ALA A 177 19.75 6.58 9.79
CA ALA A 177 18.90 7.02 10.89
C ALA A 177 18.58 5.83 11.81
N THR A 178 18.87 5.97 13.10
CA THR A 178 18.60 4.95 14.12
C THR A 178 17.52 5.44 15.07
N PHE A 179 16.46 4.64 15.17
CA PHE A 179 15.35 4.84 16.09
C PHE A 179 15.45 3.81 17.22
N ASP A 180 15.54 4.27 18.47
CA ASP A 180 15.77 3.44 19.66
C ASP A 180 14.51 3.29 20.53
N ALA A 181 13.46 4.07 20.26
CA ALA A 181 12.24 4.07 21.08
C ALA A 181 10.93 4.19 20.28
N ILE A 182 9.85 3.70 20.91
CA ILE A 182 8.49 3.89 20.41
C ILE A 182 8.14 5.38 20.48
N GLY A 183 7.51 5.89 19.41
CA GLY A 183 7.09 7.29 19.31
C GLY A 183 8.12 8.21 18.67
N GLU A 184 9.34 7.72 18.40
CA GLU A 184 10.32 8.44 17.60
C GLU A 184 9.86 8.57 16.15
N GLU A 185 10.14 9.73 15.56
CA GLU A 185 9.65 10.11 14.23
C GLU A 185 10.68 10.96 13.49
N LEU A 186 10.86 10.65 12.20
CA LEU A 186 11.66 11.43 11.27
C LEU A 186 10.79 11.82 10.06
N ILE A 187 10.69 13.11 9.79
CA ILE A 187 10.02 13.63 8.58
C ILE A 187 11.10 14.12 7.62
N LEU A 188 11.09 13.55 6.43
CA LEU A 188 12.02 13.84 5.34
C LEU A 188 11.25 14.40 4.14
N ALA A 189 11.86 15.34 3.42
CA ALA A 189 11.32 15.88 2.18
C ALA A 189 12.38 15.94 1.08
N TYR A 190 11.95 15.96 -0.17
CA TYR A 190 12.81 16.17 -1.32
C TYR A 190 13.55 17.51 -1.20
N GLN A 191 14.89 17.46 -1.31
CA GLN A 191 15.73 18.63 -1.53
C GLN A 191 16.29 18.63 -2.96
N ASP A 192 16.90 17.51 -3.35
CA ASP A 192 17.43 17.22 -4.67
C ASP A 192 17.48 15.70 -4.88
N ASP A 193 17.84 15.26 -6.10
CA ASP A 193 17.87 13.83 -6.48
C ASP A 193 18.81 12.94 -5.65
N ALA A 194 19.65 13.52 -4.78
CA ALA A 194 20.58 12.80 -3.91
C ALA A 194 20.34 13.05 -2.40
N THR A 195 19.47 13.98 -2.04
CA THR A 195 19.38 14.50 -0.66
C THR A 195 17.94 14.57 -0.18
N TRP A 196 17.68 13.89 0.95
CA TRP A 196 16.51 14.12 1.77
C TRP A 196 16.80 15.25 2.77
N ASP A 197 15.98 16.30 2.78
CA ASP A 197 16.01 17.31 3.84
C ASP A 197 15.26 16.80 5.08
N VAL A 198 15.80 17.08 6.27
CA VAL A 198 15.20 16.67 7.55
C VAL A 198 14.30 17.79 8.05
N LEU A 199 13.00 17.67 7.82
CA LEU A 199 12.02 18.66 8.26
C LEU A 199 11.73 18.59 9.76
N LYS A 200 11.77 17.38 10.33
CA LYS A 200 11.47 17.15 11.75
C LYS A 200 12.15 15.89 12.26
N ASN A 201 12.75 15.98 13.44
CA ASN A 201 13.27 14.85 14.21
C ASN A 201 12.66 14.89 15.62
N THR A 202 11.80 13.92 15.92
CA THR A 202 11.12 13.78 17.21
C THR A 202 11.70 12.62 17.98
N GLY A 203 12.03 12.85 19.25
CA GLY A 203 12.58 11.82 20.13
C GLY A 203 14.09 11.57 19.94
N SER A 204 14.78 12.45 19.18
CA SER A 204 16.23 12.41 19.00
C SER A 204 16.73 11.18 18.24
N VAL A 205 16.06 10.85 17.12
CA VAL A 205 16.51 9.85 16.14
C VAL A 205 17.97 10.14 15.78
N ALA A 206 18.85 9.17 15.98
CA ALA A 206 20.28 9.37 15.77
C ALA A 206 20.61 9.33 14.27
N LEU A 207 21.13 10.43 13.74
CA LEU A 207 21.61 10.52 12.36
C LEU A 207 23.13 10.32 12.33
N THR A 208 23.59 9.37 11.54
CA THR A 208 25.02 8.99 11.45
C THR A 208 25.47 8.78 10.02
N THR A 209 26.78 8.77 9.83
CA THR A 209 27.44 8.38 8.59
C THR A 209 28.08 7.02 8.81
N VAL A 210 27.71 6.06 7.98
CA VAL A 210 28.30 4.70 7.92
C VAL A 210 29.17 4.59 6.68
#